data_AF-A0A523MW10-F1
#
_entry.id   AF-A0A523MW10-F1
#
_cell.length_a   1.000
_cell.length_b   1.000
_cell.length_c   1.000
_cell.angle_alpha   90.00
_cell.angle_beta   90.00
_cell.angle_gamma   90.00
#
_symmetry.space_group_name_H-M   'P 1'
#
loop_
_entity.id
_entity.type
_entity.pdbx_description
1 polymer ?
#
loop_
_entity_poly.entity_id
_entity_poly.type
_entity_poly.pdbx_seq_one_letter_code
_entity_poly.pdbx_strand_id
1 'polypeptide(L)' 'MFAVVKTGGKQYKVSEGDVIQVEKLAGEVGAAITLDQVLMVGE' A
#
# COMPACT_ATOMS: atom_id res chain seq x y z
N MET A 1 -0.65 -13.15 -7.02
CA MET A 1 -0.25 -11.84 -7.55
C MET A 1 -0.03 -10.88 -6.39
N PHE A 2 1.13 -10.25 -6.34
CA PHE A 2 1.54 -9.31 -5.30
C PHE A 2 2.16 -8.06 -5.91
N ALA A 3 2.15 -6.96 -5.15
CA ALA A 3 2.84 -5.72 -5.49
C ALA A 3 3.74 -5.28 -4.34
N VAL A 4 4.86 -4.63 -4.66
CA VAL A 4 5.67 -3.91 -3.68
C VAL A 4 5.37 -2.43 -3.85
N VAL A 5 4.79 -1.82 -2.83
CA VAL A 5 4.41 -0.40 -2.81
C VAL A 5 5.25 0.36 -1.79
N LYS A 6 5.58 1.62 -2.10
CA LYS A 6 6.29 2.51 -1.20
C LYS A 6 5.32 3.53 -0.62
N THR A 7 5.24 3.59 0.71
CA THR A 7 4.43 4.59 1.41
C THR A 7 5.04 4.90 2.78
N GLY A 8 4.89 6.14 3.26
CA GLY A 8 5.48 6.56 4.54
C GLY A 8 7.01 6.37 4.64
N GLY A 9 7.72 6.39 3.50
CA GLY A 9 9.17 6.15 3.45
C GLY A 9 9.59 4.68 3.54
N LYS A 10 8.67 3.74 3.76
CA LYS A 10 8.91 2.30 3.84
C LYS A 10 8.35 1.58 2.63
N GLN A 11 8.83 0.36 2.39
CA GLN A 11 8.33 -0.52 1.32
C GLN A 11 7.49 -1.64 1.93
N TYR A 12 6.37 -1.94 1.30
CA TYR A 12 5.41 -2.95 1.74
C TYR A 12 5.09 -3.88 0.60
N LYS A 13 5.10 -5.19 0.86
CA LYS A 13 4.55 -6.19 -0.05
C LYS A 13 3.06 -6.36 0.27
N VAL A 14 2.21 -6.21 -0.74
CA VAL A 14 0.76 -6.29 -0.62
C VAL A 14 0.18 -7.23 -1.66
N SER A 15 -0.89 -7.91 -1.28
CA SER A 15 -1.73 -8.74 -2.15
C SER A 15 -3.19 -8.35 -1.93
N GLU A 16 -4.08 -8.77 -2.82
CA GLU A 16 -5.51 -8.51 -2.67
C GLU A 16 -6.05 -9.14 -1.37
N GLY A 17 -6.73 -8.35 -0.54
CA GLY A 17 -7.26 -8.77 0.76
C GLY A 17 -6.29 -8.64 1.95
N ASP A 18 -5.03 -8.26 1.74
CA ASP A 18 -4.08 -8.07 2.82
C ASP A 18 -4.41 -6.83 3.68
N VAL A 19 -4.27 -6.98 4.99
CA VAL A 19 -4.35 -5.86 5.96
C VAL A 19 -2.94 -5.50 6.39
N ILE A 20 -2.48 -4.30 6.04
CA ILE A 20 -1.15 -3.81 6.40
C ILE A 20 -1.24 -2.56 7.29
N GLN A 21 -0.30 -2.45 8.23
CA GLN A 21 -0.14 -1.24 9.03
C GLN A 21 0.92 -0.34 8.40
N VAL A 22 0.52 0.89 8.11
CA VAL A 22 1.36 1.91 7.47
C VAL A 22 1.46 3.14 8.37
N GLU A 23 2.40 4.03 8.03
CA GLU A 23 2.46 5.35 8.65
C GLU A 23 1.19 6.17 8.37
N LYS A 24 1.05 7.30 9.06
CA LYS A 24 -0.11 8.18 8.89
C LYS A 24 -0.30 8.61 7.43
N LEU A 25 -1.46 8.30 6.88
CA LEU A 25 -1.90 8.70 5.54
C LEU A 25 -2.93 9.84 5.62
N ALA A 26 -3.00 10.64 4.56
CA ALA A 26 -4.07 11.63 4.41
C ALA A 26 -5.36 10.91 3.97
N GLY A 27 -6.42 11.06 4.76
CA GLY A 27 -7.71 10.43 4.50
C GLY A 27 -8.52 10.28 5.78
N GLU A 28 -9.85 10.15 5.63
CA GLU A 28 -10.74 9.81 6.74
C GLU A 28 -10.89 8.29 6.87
N VAL A 29 -11.37 7.84 8.02
CA VAL A 29 -11.64 6.41 8.26
C VAL A 29 -12.67 5.92 7.25
N GLY A 30 -12.33 4.85 6.51
CA GLY A 30 -13.18 4.27 5.48
C GLY A 30 -13.04 4.92 4.09
N ALA A 31 -12.24 5.98 3.95
CA ALA A 31 -11.93 6.54 2.64
C ALA A 31 -11.03 5.59 1.84
N ALA A 32 -11.28 5.51 0.53
CA ALA A 32 -10.36 4.86 -0.39
C ALA A 32 -9.11 5.73 -0.60
N ILE A 33 -7.93 5.13 -0.51
CA ILE A 33 -6.64 5.82 -0.72
C ILE A 33 -5.89 5.10 -1.84
N THR A 34 -5.41 5.84 -2.82
CA THR A 34 -4.57 5.30 -3.90
C THR A 34 -3.10 5.37 -3.49
N LEU A 35 -2.38 4.25 -3.65
CA LEU A 35 -0.94 4.19 -3.45
C LEU A 35 -0.23 4.24 -4.80
N ASP A 36 0.21 5.42 -5.21
CA ASP A 36 0.74 5.64 -6.57
C ASP A 36 2.17 5.11 -6.77
N GLN A 37 2.92 4.88 -5.68
CA GLN A 37 4.32 4.42 -5.77
C GLN A 37 4.41 2.90 -5.74
N VAL A 38 4.20 2.27 -6.89
CA VAL A 38 4.44 0.84 -7.10
C VAL A 38 5.88 0.63 -7.58
N LEU A 39 6.65 -0.16 -6.85
CA LEU A 39 8.05 -0.49 -7.17
C LEU A 39 8.18 -1.78 -7.97
N MET A 40 7.30 -2.76 -7.72
CA MET A 40 7.33 -4.06 -8.36
C MET A 40 5.94 -4.68 -8.37
N VAL A 41 5.65 -5.49 -9.40
CA VAL A 41 4.49 -6.37 -9.45
C VAL A 41 5.00 -7.77 -9.81
N GLY A 42 4.49 -8.79 -9.15
CA GLY A 42 4.81 -10.19 -9.43
C GLY A 42 3.56 -11.07 -9.37
N GLU A 43 3.55 -12.16 -10.13
CA GLU A 43 2.50 -13.19 -10.04
C GLU A 43 2.59 -13.99 -8.73
#